data_AF-A0ABD0X3C8-F1
#
_entry.id   AF-A0ABD0X3C8-F1
#
_cell.length_a   1.000
_cell.length_b   1.000
_cell.length_c   1.000
_cell.angle_alpha   90.00
_cell.angle_beta   90.00
_cell.angle_gamma   90.00
#
_symmetry.space_group_name_H-M   'P 1'
#
loop_
_entity.id
_entity.type
_entity.pdbx_description
1 polymer ?
#
loop_
_entity_poly.entity_id
_entity_poly.type
_entity_poly.pdbx_seq_one_letter_code
_entity_poly.pdbx_strand_id
1 'polypeptide(L)'
;MKEKVIADIFGISITTVSRVIITWANYLFLVLGSEPIWMTRERVQATMPSKFAQYCPNVRVILDCTEIRCEAPSSLTLQSETFSNYKNTNTFKGLIGIAPCGDITFISKLYTGSLSDREITQQSGILHLLQPGDA
;
A
#
# COMPACT_ATOMS: atom_id res chain seq x y z
N MET A 1 18.98 4.30 -4.00
CA MET A 1 20.30 3.77 -4.42
C MET A 1 20.08 3.02 -5.73
N LYS A 2 20.83 3.32 -6.80
CA LYS A 2 20.63 2.66 -8.10
C LYS A 2 21.28 1.27 -8.09
N GLU A 3 20.72 0.30 -8.83
CA GLU A 3 21.26 -1.07 -8.89
C GLU A 3 22.73 -1.11 -9.29
N LYS A 4 23.17 -0.19 -10.16
CA LYS A 4 24.59 -0.04 -10.54
C LYS A 4 25.52 0.15 -9.33
N VAL A 5 25.11 0.94 -8.34
CA VAL A 5 25.92 1.17 -7.12
C VAL A 5 26.06 -0.12 -6.33
N ILE A 6 24.98 -0.90 -6.23
CA ILE A 6 24.99 -2.19 -5.53
C ILE A 6 25.89 -3.18 -6.29
N ALA A 7 25.78 -3.23 -7.62
CA ALA A 7 26.61 -4.07 -8.47
C ALA A 7 28.11 -3.78 -8.28
N ASP A 8 28.48 -2.50 -8.27
CA ASP A 8 29.86 -2.05 -8.07
C ASP A 8 30.39 -2.42 -6.67
N ILE A 9 29.58 -2.26 -5.61
CA ILE A 9 29.94 -2.60 -4.22
C ILE A 9 30.24 -4.10 -4.07
N PHE A 10 29.41 -4.95 -4.67
CA PHE A 10 29.51 -6.40 -4.51
C PHE A 10 30.35 -7.09 -5.60
N GLY A 11 30.85 -6.35 -6.59
CA GLY A 11 31.63 -6.91 -7.70
C GLY A 11 30.83 -7.90 -8.57
N ILE A 12 29.52 -7.69 -8.70
CA ILE A 12 28.60 -8.57 -9.45
C ILE A 12 27.93 -7.82 -10.60
N SER A 13 27.32 -8.54 -11.54
CA SER A 13 26.58 -7.91 -12.64
C SER A 13 25.31 -7.21 -12.13
N ILE A 14 24.91 -6.12 -12.80
CA ILE A 14 23.62 -5.43 -12.53
C ILE A 14 22.46 -6.42 -12.63
N THR A 15 22.48 -7.30 -13.64
CA THR A 15 21.45 -8.35 -13.81
C THR A 15 21.37 -9.29 -12.60
N THR A 16 22.48 -9.60 -11.95
CA THR A 16 22.48 -10.41 -10.72
C THR A 16 21.80 -9.65 -9.59
N VAL A 17 22.08 -8.35 -9.44
CA VAL A 17 21.41 -7.49 -8.45
C VAL A 17 19.90 -7.48 -8.67
N SER A 18 19.43 -7.20 -9.90
CA SER A 18 17.99 -7.14 -10.19
C SER A 18 17.31 -8.48 -9.90
N ARG A 19 17.93 -9.60 -10.28
CA ARG A 19 17.39 -10.95 -10.00
C ARG A 19 17.25 -11.21 -8.49
N VAL A 20 18.24 -10.84 -7.70
CA VAL A 20 18.20 -11.00 -6.24
C VAL A 20 17.08 -10.15 -5.64
N ILE A 21 16.99 -8.87 -6.02
CA ILE A 21 15.95 -7.95 -5.52
C ILE A 21 14.55 -8.48 -5.86
N ILE A 22 14.31 -8.85 -7.12
CA ILE A 22 13.00 -9.37 -7.58
C ILE A 22 12.65 -10.66 -6.85
N THR A 23 13.62 -11.57 -6.67
CA THR A 23 13.38 -12.84 -5.96
C THR A 23 12.96 -12.61 -4.52
N TRP A 24 13.68 -11.75 -3.79
CA TRP A 24 13.33 -11.42 -2.41
C TRP A 24 12.03 -10.64 -2.30
N ALA A 25 11.75 -9.71 -3.21
CA ALA A 25 10.48 -8.97 -3.24
C ALA A 25 9.30 -9.94 -3.43
N ASN A 26 9.41 -10.89 -4.36
CA ASN A 26 8.37 -11.91 -4.58
C ASN A 26 8.24 -12.84 -3.37
N TYR A 27 9.36 -13.26 -2.78
CA TYR A 27 9.33 -14.12 -1.59
C TYR A 27 8.65 -13.40 -0.40
N LEU A 28 9.02 -12.14 -0.14
CA LEU A 28 8.39 -11.33 0.91
C LEU A 28 6.91 -11.10 0.62
N PHE A 29 6.52 -10.89 -0.65
CA PHE A 29 5.11 -10.79 -1.02
C PHE A 29 4.34 -12.07 -0.67
N LEU A 30 4.90 -13.25 -0.94
CA LEU A 30 4.25 -14.52 -0.61
C LEU A 30 4.14 -14.74 0.90
N VAL A 31 5.21 -14.47 1.65
CA VAL A 31 5.25 -14.69 3.10
C VAL A 31 4.37 -13.68 3.84
N LEU A 32 4.45 -12.40 3.50
CA LEU A 32 3.67 -11.36 4.17
C LEU A 32 2.22 -11.32 3.69
N GLY A 33 1.98 -11.69 2.42
CA GLY A 33 0.64 -11.72 1.82
C GLY A 33 -0.22 -12.89 2.29
N SER A 34 0.36 -13.92 2.92
CA SER A 34 -0.41 -15.02 3.51
C SER A 34 -1.00 -14.71 4.88
N GLU A 35 -0.56 -13.63 5.54
CA GLU A 35 -1.01 -13.29 6.89
C GLU A 35 -2.38 -12.59 6.87
N PRO A 36 -3.38 -13.09 7.62
CA PRO A 36 -4.67 -12.43 7.73
C PRO A 36 -4.54 -11.20 8.65
N ILE A 37 -4.31 -10.03 8.05
CA ILE A 37 -4.09 -8.77 8.78
C ILE A 37 -5.39 -8.04 9.17
N TRP A 38 -6.54 -8.41 8.60
CA TRP A 38 -7.80 -7.72 8.89
C TRP A 38 -8.25 -7.93 10.35
N MET A 39 -8.45 -6.84 11.06
CA MET A 39 -8.74 -6.87 12.49
C MET A 39 -10.26 -6.96 12.75
N THR A 40 -10.66 -7.83 13.69
CA THR A 40 -12.06 -7.91 14.14
C THR A 40 -12.44 -6.69 14.99
N ARG A 41 -13.73 -6.41 15.14
CA ARG A 41 -14.22 -5.29 15.96
C ARG A 41 -13.76 -5.41 17.41
N GLU A 42 -13.82 -6.61 17.95
CA GLU A 42 -13.44 -6.91 19.33
C GLU A 42 -11.97 -6.61 19.56
N ARG A 43 -11.11 -6.99 18.60
CA ARG A 43 -9.67 -6.72 18.69
C ARG A 43 -9.37 -5.22 18.54
N VAL A 44 -10.04 -4.53 17.60
CA VAL A 44 -9.90 -3.06 17.47
C VAL A 44 -10.30 -2.35 18.76
N GLN A 45 -11.44 -2.72 19.36
CA GLN A 45 -11.90 -2.14 20.62
C GLN A 45 -10.96 -2.46 21.79
N ALA A 46 -10.44 -3.68 21.87
CA ALA A 46 -9.50 -4.09 22.91
C ALA A 46 -8.18 -3.31 22.86
N THR A 47 -7.75 -2.89 21.67
CA THR A 47 -6.53 -2.10 21.46
C THR A 47 -6.79 -0.60 21.26
N MET A 48 -8.03 -0.12 21.46
CA MET A 48 -8.41 1.24 21.09
C MET A 48 -7.75 2.28 22.00
N PRO A 49 -6.99 3.25 21.46
CA PRO A 49 -6.44 4.33 22.27
C PRO A 49 -7.54 5.19 22.88
N SER A 50 -7.32 5.71 24.09
CA SER A 50 -8.35 6.44 24.86
C SER A 50 -8.95 7.63 24.11
N LYS A 51 -8.15 8.32 23.28
CA LYS A 51 -8.63 9.44 22.45
C LYS A 51 -9.60 8.97 21.36
N PHE A 52 -9.29 7.87 20.68
CA PHE A 52 -10.21 7.30 19.70
C PHE A 52 -11.47 6.77 20.37
N ALA A 53 -11.35 6.08 21.52
CA ALA A 53 -12.52 5.62 22.27
C ALA A 53 -13.45 6.77 22.71
N GLN A 54 -12.87 7.94 23.02
CA GLN A 54 -13.63 9.12 23.44
C GLN A 54 -14.36 9.81 22.28
N TYR A 55 -13.69 10.01 21.14
CA TYR A 55 -14.19 10.88 20.07
C TYR A 55 -14.70 10.11 18.84
N CYS A 56 -14.21 8.90 18.62
CA CYS A 56 -14.50 8.05 17.46
C CYS A 56 -14.68 6.57 17.89
N PRO A 57 -15.59 6.23 18.82
CA PRO A 57 -15.66 4.91 19.43
C PRO A 57 -15.95 3.75 18.44
N ASN A 58 -16.51 4.08 17.28
CA ASN A 58 -16.88 3.11 16.26
C ASN A 58 -15.88 3.04 15.09
N VAL A 59 -14.77 3.78 15.15
CA VAL A 59 -13.77 3.71 14.07
C VAL A 59 -13.13 2.34 14.07
N ARG A 60 -13.22 1.65 12.94
CA ARG A 60 -12.61 0.32 12.78
C ARG A 60 -11.31 0.41 11.99
N VAL A 61 -11.31 1.25 10.96
CA VAL A 61 -10.18 1.38 10.05
C VAL A 61 -10.10 2.82 9.56
N ILE A 62 -8.90 3.37 9.56
CA ILE A 62 -8.58 4.65 8.95
C ILE A 62 -8.00 4.35 7.58
N LEU A 63 -8.62 4.89 6.53
CA LEU A 63 -8.24 4.64 5.15
C LEU A 63 -7.43 5.81 4.59
N ASP A 64 -6.28 5.50 3.99
CA ASP A 64 -5.45 6.49 3.31
C ASP A 64 -4.88 5.91 2.01
N CYS A 65 -4.88 6.72 0.95
CA CYS A 65 -4.24 6.37 -0.31
C CYS A 65 -2.79 6.83 -0.30
N THR A 66 -1.86 5.88 -0.23
CA THR A 66 -0.43 6.16 -0.31
C THR A 66 0.05 6.08 -1.76
N GLU A 67 0.84 7.07 -2.17
CA GLU A 67 1.48 7.12 -3.48
C GLU A 67 2.97 6.77 -3.41
N ILE A 68 3.38 5.81 -4.22
CA ILE A 68 4.76 5.35 -4.38
C ILE A 68 5.27 5.84 -5.72
N ARG A 69 6.34 6.65 -5.70
CA ARG A 69 6.98 7.12 -6.93
C ARG A 69 7.58 5.96 -7.71
N CYS A 70 7.40 5.97 -9.02
CA CYS A 70 8.00 5.00 -9.93
C CYS A 70 8.80 5.71 -11.03
N GLU A 71 9.61 4.94 -11.75
CA GLU A 71 10.28 5.45 -12.95
C GLU A 71 9.25 5.74 -14.04
N ALA A 72 9.47 6.83 -14.80
CA ALA A 72 8.58 7.20 -15.88
C ALA A 72 8.59 6.09 -16.97
N PRO A 73 7.43 5.50 -17.31
CA PRO A 73 7.35 4.55 -18.40
C PRO A 73 7.79 5.19 -19.72
N SER A 74 8.39 4.40 -20.61
CA SER A 74 8.74 4.84 -21.97
C SER A 74 7.50 5.03 -22.86
N SER A 75 6.42 4.33 -22.56
CA SER A 75 5.12 4.51 -23.22
C SER A 75 4.41 5.75 -22.69
N LEU A 76 4.09 6.69 -23.58
CA LEU A 76 3.36 7.91 -23.23
C LEU A 76 1.98 7.62 -22.62
N THR A 77 1.31 6.56 -23.09
CA THR A 77 0.03 6.11 -22.52
C THR A 77 0.21 5.70 -21.06
N LEU A 78 1.14 4.78 -20.78
CA LEU A 78 1.43 4.34 -19.41
C LEU A 78 1.96 5.49 -18.54
N GLN A 79 2.71 6.42 -19.13
CA GLN A 79 3.17 7.61 -18.44
C GLN A 79 1.99 8.47 -18.01
N SER A 80 1.01 8.73 -18.89
CA SER A 80 -0.19 9.50 -18.55
C SER A 80 -1.05 8.81 -17.49
N GLU A 81 -1.18 7.48 -17.54
CA GLU A 81 -1.94 6.70 -16.56
C GLU A 81 -1.27 6.68 -15.18
N THR A 82 0.05 6.52 -15.14
CA THR A 82 0.80 6.51 -13.89
C THR A 82 1.08 7.93 -13.37
N PHE A 83 0.81 8.98 -14.13
CA PHE A 83 1.08 10.34 -13.67
C PHE A 83 0.08 10.80 -12.61
N SER A 84 0.58 11.10 -11.42
CA SER A 84 -0.20 11.76 -10.37
C SER A 84 -0.04 13.26 -10.49
N ASN A 85 -1.17 13.94 -10.75
CA ASN A 85 -1.23 15.39 -10.72
C ASN A 85 -0.89 15.97 -9.34
N TYR A 86 -1.21 15.23 -8.28
CA TYR A 86 -0.95 15.65 -6.90
C TYR A 86 0.54 15.63 -6.56
N LYS A 87 1.26 14.57 -6.94
CA LYS A 87 2.71 14.43 -6.69
C LYS A 87 3.58 15.00 -7.83
N ASN A 88 2.95 15.44 -8.92
CA ASN A 88 3.59 15.94 -10.12
C ASN A 88 4.68 14.99 -10.64
N THR A 89 4.38 13.68 -10.66
CA THR A 89 5.32 12.62 -11.03
C THR A 89 4.59 11.31 -11.30
N ASN A 90 5.28 10.33 -11.90
CA ASN A 90 4.75 8.99 -12.09
C ASN A 90 4.72 8.25 -10.75
N THR A 91 3.54 7.77 -10.36
CA THR A 91 3.30 7.04 -9.13
C THR A 91 2.42 5.82 -9.38
N PHE A 92 2.54 4.86 -8.49
CA PHE A 92 1.49 3.90 -8.21
C PHE A 92 0.83 4.28 -6.90
N LYS A 93 -0.48 4.06 -6.79
CA LYS A 93 -1.28 4.39 -5.61
C LYS A 93 -1.83 3.10 -5.00
N GLY A 94 -1.80 2.98 -3.69
CA GLY A 94 -2.39 1.87 -2.95
C GLY A 94 -3.21 2.39 -1.77
N LEU A 95 -4.35 1.74 -1.51
CA LEU A 95 -5.16 2.02 -0.33
C LEU A 95 -4.63 1.20 0.85
N ILE A 96 -4.31 1.89 1.93
CA ILE A 96 -3.88 1.30 3.19
C ILE A 96 -4.97 1.54 4.23
N GLY A 97 -5.29 0.49 4.98
CA GLY A 97 -6.15 0.58 6.16
C GLY A 97 -5.33 0.41 7.43
N ILE A 98 -5.52 1.32 8.38
CA ILE A 98 -4.81 1.34 9.65
C ILE A 98 -5.85 1.28 10.78
N ALA A 99 -5.70 0.34 11.71
CA ALA A 99 -6.52 0.32 12.92
C ALA A 99 -6.19 1.53 13.81
N PRO A 100 -7.12 1.97 14.68
CA PRO A 100 -6.88 3.09 15.59
C PRO A 100 -5.65 2.93 16.50
N CYS A 101 -5.21 1.69 16.78
CA CYS A 101 -4.00 1.39 17.52
C CYS A 101 -2.69 1.63 16.73
N GLY A 102 -2.77 1.87 15.43
CA GLY A 102 -1.63 2.09 14.53
C GLY A 102 -1.23 0.88 13.68
N ASP A 103 -1.86 -0.29 13.89
CA ASP A 103 -1.55 -1.49 13.10
C ASP A 103 -2.10 -1.38 11.68
N ILE A 104 -1.32 -1.81 10.69
CA ILE A 104 -1.81 -1.97 9.31
C ILE A 104 -2.73 -3.19 9.27
N THR A 105 -3.97 -2.98 8.83
CA THR A 105 -5.01 -4.03 8.78
C THR A 105 -5.50 -4.31 7.37
N PHE A 106 -5.16 -3.47 6.40
CA PHE A 106 -5.52 -3.67 5.01
C PHE A 106 -4.50 -3.06 4.06
N ILE A 107 -4.22 -3.77 2.97
CA ILE A 107 -3.34 -3.31 1.88
C ILE A 107 -4.01 -3.73 0.57
N SER A 108 -4.33 -2.77 -0.31
CA SER A 108 -4.84 -3.09 -1.64
C SER A 108 -3.73 -3.47 -2.61
N LYS A 109 -4.13 -4.01 -3.78
CA LYS A 109 -3.25 -3.97 -4.96
C LYS A 109 -2.87 -2.52 -5.31
N LEU A 110 -1.80 -2.36 -6.09
CA LEU A 110 -1.43 -1.06 -6.63
C LEU A 110 -2.28 -0.70 -7.87
N TYR A 111 -2.59 0.59 -7.98
CA TYR A 111 -3.31 1.23 -9.07
C TYR A 111 -2.43 2.30 -9.71
N THR A 112 -2.73 2.72 -10.93
CA THR A 112 -1.99 3.79 -11.59
C THR A 112 -2.27 5.13 -10.89
N GLY A 113 -1.27 6.02 -10.84
CA GLY A 113 -1.31 7.27 -10.09
C GLY A 113 -2.42 8.25 -10.47
N SER A 114 -2.99 8.14 -11.67
CA SER A 114 -4.10 8.98 -12.13
C SER A 114 -5.45 8.63 -11.48
N LEU A 115 -5.62 7.44 -10.90
CA LEU A 115 -6.90 7.03 -10.31
C LEU A 115 -7.20 7.82 -9.03
N SER A 116 -8.47 8.17 -8.87
CA SER A 116 -8.94 8.83 -7.66
C SER A 116 -9.04 7.86 -6.49
N ASP A 117 -8.92 8.39 -5.28
CA ASP A 117 -9.00 7.61 -4.04
C ASP A 117 -10.38 6.96 -3.89
N ARG A 118 -11.42 7.62 -4.42
CA ARG A 118 -12.78 7.06 -4.48
C ARG A 118 -12.85 5.81 -5.35
N GLU A 119 -12.29 5.86 -6.56
CA GLU A 119 -12.27 4.72 -7.49
C GLU A 119 -11.49 3.54 -6.89
N ILE A 120 -10.34 3.84 -6.28
CA ILE A 120 -9.54 2.83 -5.60
C ILE A 120 -10.30 2.22 -4.43
N THR A 121 -10.96 3.04 -3.61
CA THR A 121 -11.79 2.54 -2.49
C THR A 121 -12.85 1.56 -2.99
N GLN A 122 -13.54 1.88 -4.09
CA GLN A 122 -14.55 1.02 -4.69
C GLN A 122 -13.98 -0.30 -5.24
N GLN A 123 -12.77 -0.28 -5.80
CA GLN A 123 -12.16 -1.44 -6.48
C GLN A 123 -11.20 -2.24 -5.60
N SER A 124 -10.80 -1.74 -4.44
CA SER A 124 -9.78 -2.35 -3.56
C SER A 124 -10.26 -3.60 -2.84
N GLY A 125 -11.57 -3.76 -2.71
CA GLY A 125 -12.20 -4.84 -1.93
C GLY A 125 -12.40 -4.50 -0.45
N ILE A 126 -11.95 -3.33 0.03
CA ILE A 126 -12.14 -2.91 1.44
C ILE A 126 -13.61 -2.91 1.86
N LEU A 127 -14.52 -2.50 0.96
CA LEU A 127 -15.95 -2.38 1.25
C LEU A 127 -16.60 -3.73 1.59
N HIS A 128 -16.02 -4.85 1.14
CA HIS A 128 -16.51 -6.19 1.48
C HIS A 128 -16.11 -6.65 2.88
N LEU A 129 -15.13 -5.97 3.50
CA LEU A 129 -14.64 -6.29 4.84
C LEU A 129 -15.34 -5.47 5.93
N LEU A 130 -15.96 -4.35 5.55
CA LEU A 130 -16.69 -3.46 6.45
C LEU A 130 -18.07 -4.03 6.80
N GLN A 131 -18.50 -3.74 8.02
CA GLN A 131 -19.80 -4.13 8.55
C GLN A 131 -20.65 -2.89 8.88
N PRO A 132 -22.00 -2.98 8.89
CA PRO A 132 -22.86 -1.86 9.27
C PRO A 132 -22.48 -1.28 10.64
N GLY A 133 -22.22 0.02 10.69
CA GLY A 133 -21.77 0.71 11.90
C GLY A 133 -20.25 0.85 12.05
N ASP A 134 -19.45 0.25 11.15
CA ASP A 134 -18.04 0.59 11.05
C ASP A 134 -17.88 2.00 10.50
N ALA A 135 -17.12 2.83 11.22
CA ALA A 135 -16.62 4.11 10.74
C ALA A 135 -15.18 4.01 10.25
#